data_AF-A0A7K5ACC9-F1
#
_entry.id   AF-A0A7K5ACC9-F1
#
_cell.length_a   1.000
_cell.length_b   1.000
_cell.length_c   1.000
_cell.angle_alpha   90.00
_cell.angle_beta   90.00
_cell.angle_gamma   90.00
#
_symmetry.space_group_name_H-M   'P 1'
#
loop_
_entity.id
_entity.type
_entity.pdbx_description
1 polymer ?
#
loop_
_entity_poly.entity_id
_entity_poly.type
_entity_poly.pdbx_seq_one_letter_code
_entity_poly.pdbx_strand_id
1 'polypeptide(L)'
;LSESGVPQLVQPMIWDYAADLDVEGKVRLVEKYCRCGFSKVWFASAFKGATGANQSLTLIGHHLRNHLQWLEVARNSPPDALEGIALTGWQRYDHFSVLCELLPVAIPSLAVCLQTLTNGGYSEEVKATVEKLLGISNLETETFMR
;
A
#
# COMPACT_ATOMS: atom_id res chain seq x y z
N LEU A 1 13.22 17.86 -17.26
CA LEU A 1 11.84 17.33 -17.31
C LEU A 1 10.83 18.44 -17.59
N SER A 2 10.93 19.59 -16.94
CA SER A 2 10.03 20.73 -17.22
C SER A 2 10.00 21.14 -18.71
N GLU A 3 11.15 21.17 -19.37
CA GLU A 3 11.25 21.50 -20.81
C GLU A 3 10.61 20.46 -21.74
N SER A 4 10.44 19.21 -21.29
CA SER A 4 9.87 18.16 -22.14
C SER A 4 8.35 18.16 -22.17
N GLY A 5 7.67 19.00 -21.38
CA GLY A 5 6.21 19.05 -21.31
C GLY A 5 5.54 17.83 -20.66
N VAL A 6 6.32 16.81 -20.29
CA VAL A 6 5.83 15.56 -19.68
C VAL A 6 5.12 15.81 -18.34
N PRO A 7 5.63 16.67 -17.43
CA PRO A 7 4.99 16.87 -16.14
C PRO A 7 3.55 17.40 -16.18
N GLN A 8 3.14 18.00 -17.30
CA GLN A 8 1.78 18.51 -17.52
C GLN A 8 0.83 17.43 -18.05
N LEU A 9 1.36 16.29 -18.50
CA LEU A 9 0.58 15.24 -19.17
C LEU A 9 0.39 14.01 -18.29
N VAL A 10 1.26 13.77 -17.31
CA VAL A 10 1.25 12.56 -16.48
C VAL A 10 1.53 12.86 -15.02
N GLN A 11 1.04 11.99 -14.14
CA GLN A 11 1.33 12.01 -12.71
C GLN A 11 2.13 10.73 -12.36
N PRO A 12 3.32 10.84 -11.75
CA PRO A 12 4.13 9.69 -11.39
C PRO A 12 3.47 8.86 -10.29
N MET A 13 3.60 7.53 -10.37
CA MET A 13 3.19 6.60 -9.31
C MET A 13 4.44 6.04 -8.62
N ILE A 14 4.57 6.30 -7.31
CA ILE A 14 5.64 5.78 -6.47
C ILE A 14 5.11 4.55 -5.75
N TRP A 15 5.74 3.39 -5.99
CA TRP A 15 5.33 2.12 -5.42
C TRP A 15 6.44 1.50 -4.60
N ASP A 16 6.06 0.83 -3.52
CA ASP A 16 6.92 0.04 -2.64
C ASP A 16 6.06 -0.79 -1.70
N TYR A 17 6.42 -2.05 -1.53
CA TYR A 17 5.63 -3.05 -0.81
C TYR A 17 6.33 -3.57 0.44
N ALA A 18 7.50 -3.02 0.79
CA ALA A 18 8.21 -3.37 2.02
C ALA A 18 7.43 -2.92 3.27
N ALA A 19 7.41 -3.76 4.30
CA ALA A 19 6.76 -3.43 5.58
C ALA A 19 7.56 -2.38 6.38
N ASP A 20 8.86 -2.32 6.14
CA ASP A 20 9.87 -1.41 6.70
C ASP A 20 10.30 -0.36 5.65
N LEU A 21 9.30 0.30 5.07
CA LEU A 21 9.50 1.36 4.06
C LEU A 21 10.46 2.45 4.56
N ASP A 22 11.42 2.87 3.72
CA ASP A 22 12.24 4.05 3.96
C ASP A 22 11.41 5.33 3.78
N VAL A 23 10.72 5.76 4.84
CA VAL A 23 9.82 6.93 4.83
C VAL A 23 10.56 8.19 4.38
N GLU A 24 11.73 8.45 4.94
CA GLU A 24 12.49 9.66 4.64
C GLU A 24 12.95 9.68 3.17
N GLY A 25 13.43 8.55 2.67
CA GLY A 25 13.78 8.40 1.26
C GLY A 25 12.59 8.62 0.33
N LYS A 26 11.39 8.12 0.67
CA LYS A 26 10.18 8.36 -0.12
C LYS A 26 9.73 9.82 -0.09
N VAL A 27 9.80 10.50 1.06
CA VAL A 27 9.49 11.95 1.14
C VAL A 27 10.43 12.75 0.24
N ARG A 28 11.74 12.50 0.31
CA ARG A 28 12.74 13.14 -0.58
C ARG A 28 12.48 12.85 -2.06
N LEU A 29 11.96 11.66 -2.39
CA LEU A 29 11.56 11.30 -3.74
C LEU A 29 10.34 12.10 -4.21
N VAL A 30 9.31 12.29 -3.37
CA VAL A 30 8.16 13.16 -3.66
C VAL A 30 8.61 14.59 -3.94
N GLU A 31 9.45 15.15 -3.07
CA GLU A 31 10.02 16.50 -3.25
C GLU A 31 10.81 16.63 -4.55
N LYS A 32 11.52 15.57 -4.96
CA LYS A 32 12.26 15.54 -6.23
C LYS A 32 11.31 15.59 -7.43
N TYR A 33 10.21 14.85 -7.40
CA TYR A 33 9.20 14.92 -8.47
C TYR A 33 8.54 16.30 -8.52
N CYS A 34 8.18 16.88 -7.38
CA CYS A 34 7.64 18.24 -7.31
C CYS A 34 8.60 19.26 -7.93
N ARG A 35 9.89 19.20 -7.58
CA ARG A 35 10.94 20.06 -8.17
C ARG A 35 11.14 19.87 -9.68
N CYS A 36 10.78 18.69 -10.20
CA CYS A 36 10.83 18.38 -11.62
C CYS A 36 9.59 18.89 -12.40
N GLY A 37 8.66 19.57 -11.73
CA GLY A 37 7.49 20.21 -12.32
C GLY A 37 6.22 19.35 -12.32
N PHE A 38 6.23 18.17 -11.70
CA PHE A 38 5.01 17.37 -11.55
C PHE A 38 4.13 17.98 -10.46
N SER A 39 2.87 18.28 -10.80
CA SER A 39 1.92 18.90 -9.87
C SER A 39 1.45 17.94 -8.78
N LYS A 40 1.40 16.65 -9.09
CA LYS A 40 0.86 15.59 -8.25
C LYS A 40 1.64 14.29 -8.42
N VAL A 41 1.64 13.47 -7.39
CA VAL A 41 2.10 12.09 -7.39
C VAL A 41 1.01 11.16 -6.86
N TRP A 42 1.09 9.89 -7.24
CA TRP A 42 0.31 8.80 -6.67
C TRP A 42 1.22 7.89 -5.87
N PHE A 43 0.67 7.26 -4.83
CA PHE A 43 1.31 6.15 -4.15
C PHE A 43 0.69 4.82 -4.60
N ALA A 44 1.43 3.73 -4.45
CA ALA A 44 0.88 2.40 -4.56
C ALA A 44 1.45 1.46 -3.49
N SER A 45 0.53 0.87 -2.73
CA SER A 45 0.77 -0.19 -1.76
C SER A 45 0.26 -1.52 -2.32
N ALA A 46 0.41 -2.60 -1.55
CA ALA A 46 -0.17 -3.90 -1.89
C ALA A 46 -0.96 -4.46 -0.70
N PHE A 47 -2.15 -4.99 -0.95
CA PHE A 47 -2.94 -5.72 0.06
C PHE A 47 -2.73 -7.25 -0.03
N LYS A 48 -2.16 -7.73 -1.13
CA LYS A 48 -1.75 -9.13 -1.35
C LYS A 48 -0.59 -9.23 -2.35
N GLY A 49 0.06 -10.38 -2.36
CA GLY A 49 1.27 -10.63 -3.15
C GLY A 49 2.44 -9.82 -2.63
N ALA A 50 3.52 -9.68 -3.42
CA ALA A 50 4.73 -8.94 -3.03
C ALA A 50 5.42 -9.40 -1.72
N THR A 51 5.00 -10.53 -1.14
CA THR A 51 5.57 -11.14 0.08
C THR A 51 6.19 -12.52 -0.16
N GLY A 52 5.85 -13.20 -1.27
CA GLY A 52 6.46 -14.45 -1.70
C GLY A 52 5.82 -14.99 -2.98
N ALA A 53 6.61 -15.66 -3.84
CA ALA A 53 6.14 -16.15 -5.15
C ALA A 53 5.11 -17.28 -5.06
N ASN A 54 5.19 -18.10 -4.02
CA ASN A 54 4.33 -19.26 -3.76
C ASN A 54 3.55 -19.13 -2.44
N GLN A 55 3.31 -17.89 -2.00
CA GLN A 55 2.63 -17.61 -0.74
C GLN A 55 1.18 -18.13 -0.79
N SER A 56 0.78 -18.98 0.16
CA SER A 56 -0.58 -19.55 0.20
C SER A 56 -1.57 -18.72 1.01
N LEU A 57 -1.09 -18.02 2.04
CA LEU A 57 -1.89 -17.19 2.94
C LEU A 57 -1.37 -15.76 2.94
N THR A 58 -2.28 -14.79 2.92
CA THR A 58 -1.91 -13.37 2.93
C THR A 58 -1.30 -12.98 4.27
N LEU A 59 -0.15 -12.31 4.23
CA LEU A 59 0.52 -11.80 5.43
C LEU A 59 -0.08 -10.44 5.83
N ILE A 60 -1.25 -10.46 6.47
CA ILE A 60 -2.03 -9.23 6.78
C ILE A 60 -1.16 -8.20 7.52
N GLY A 61 -0.41 -8.61 8.55
CA GLY A 61 0.45 -7.71 9.33
C GLY A 61 1.56 -7.05 8.51
N HIS A 62 2.08 -7.73 7.48
CA HIS A 62 3.05 -7.12 6.55
C HIS A 62 2.41 -5.98 5.77
N HIS A 63 1.26 -6.25 5.13
CA HIS A 63 0.54 -5.27 4.34
C HIS A 63 0.06 -4.10 5.18
N LEU A 64 -0.46 -4.36 6.39
CA LEU A 64 -0.85 -3.34 7.34
C LEU A 64 0.32 -2.41 7.69
N ARG A 65 1.50 -2.95 8.01
CA ARG A 65 2.69 -2.12 8.29
C ARG A 65 3.09 -1.27 7.08
N ASN A 66 3.09 -1.82 5.87
CA ASN A 66 3.37 -1.05 4.65
C ASN A 66 2.39 0.14 4.49
N HIS A 67 1.09 -0.07 4.74
CA HIS A 67 0.09 1.00 4.65
C HIS A 67 0.27 2.09 5.71
N LEU A 68 0.63 1.70 6.95
CA LEU A 68 0.96 2.67 8.01
C LEU A 68 2.18 3.51 7.63
N GLN A 69 3.21 2.91 7.03
CA GLN A 69 4.38 3.67 6.56
C GLN A 69 4.00 4.62 5.40
N TRP A 70 3.13 4.21 4.48
CA TRP A 70 2.64 5.09 3.42
C TRP A 70 1.85 6.29 3.96
N LEU A 71 1.10 6.11 5.06
CA LEU A 71 0.46 7.23 5.76
C LEU A 71 1.51 8.20 6.36
N GLU A 72 2.60 7.68 6.92
CA GLU A 72 3.71 8.52 7.39
C GLU A 72 4.37 9.29 6.23
N VAL A 73 4.60 8.64 5.08
CA VAL A 73 5.12 9.33 3.89
C VAL A 73 4.16 10.45 3.46
N ALA A 74 2.85 10.19 3.43
CA ALA A 74 1.86 11.19 3.06
C ALA A 74 1.85 12.39 4.02
N ARG A 75 1.93 12.14 5.34
CA ARG A 75 1.98 13.19 6.38
C ARG A 75 3.18 14.09 6.27
N ASN A 76 4.32 13.54 5.89
CA ASN A 76 5.61 14.25 5.82
C ASN A 76 5.94 14.77 4.41
N SER A 77 5.10 14.47 3.41
CA SER A 77 5.26 14.99 2.04
C SER A 77 4.78 16.45 1.93
N PRO A 78 5.24 17.19 0.90
CA PRO A 78 4.75 18.55 0.66
C PRO A 78 3.21 18.58 0.58
N PRO A 79 2.56 19.61 1.15
CA PRO A 79 1.11 19.77 1.07
C PRO A 79 0.63 19.73 -0.37
N ASP A 80 -0.53 19.10 -0.59
CA ASP A 80 -1.16 18.95 -1.90
C ASP A 80 -0.34 18.19 -2.96
N ALA A 81 0.83 17.62 -2.64
CA ALA A 81 1.60 16.85 -3.61
C ALA A 81 0.95 15.48 -3.94
N LEU A 82 0.20 14.91 -3.01
CA LEU A 82 -0.43 13.60 -3.17
C LEU A 82 -1.81 13.73 -3.82
N GLU A 83 -2.05 12.96 -4.87
CA GLU A 83 -3.37 12.80 -5.49
C GLU A 83 -4.17 11.64 -4.86
N GLY A 84 -3.48 10.54 -4.54
CA GLY A 84 -4.11 9.38 -3.93
C GLY A 84 -3.19 8.18 -3.83
N ILE A 85 -3.74 7.07 -3.36
CA ILE A 85 -3.04 5.79 -3.21
C ILE A 85 -3.84 4.66 -3.87
N ALA A 86 -3.15 3.82 -4.64
CA ALA A 86 -3.71 2.60 -5.23
C ALA A 86 -3.33 1.37 -4.40
N LEU A 87 -4.31 0.50 -4.12
CA LEU A 87 -4.08 -0.78 -3.44
C LEU A 87 -3.95 -1.87 -4.49
N THR A 88 -2.73 -2.34 -4.71
CA THR A 88 -2.44 -3.38 -5.69
C THR A 88 -2.62 -4.79 -5.10
N GLY A 89 -2.90 -5.77 -5.96
CA GLY A 89 -3.00 -7.17 -5.58
C GLY A 89 -2.24 -8.06 -6.56
N TRP A 90 -0.93 -8.17 -6.34
CA TRP A 90 -0.04 -8.94 -7.24
C TRP A 90 -0.40 -10.41 -7.24
N GLN A 91 -0.20 -11.07 -8.40
CA GLN A 91 -0.63 -12.45 -8.59
C GLN A 91 0.50 -13.40 -9.03
N ARG A 92 1.55 -12.87 -9.68
CA ARG A 92 2.75 -13.60 -10.11
C ARG A 92 3.95 -12.66 -10.08
N TYR A 93 5.14 -13.23 -9.92
CA TYR A 93 6.41 -12.51 -9.94
C TYR A 93 7.04 -12.46 -11.34
N ASP A 94 6.70 -13.43 -12.19
CA ASP A 94 7.03 -13.47 -13.60
C ASP A 94 5.94 -14.23 -14.37
N HIS A 95 6.06 -14.29 -15.70
CA HIS A 95 5.04 -14.87 -16.57
C HIS A 95 4.81 -16.37 -16.34
N PHE A 96 5.84 -17.12 -15.96
CA PHE A 96 5.83 -18.59 -15.81
C PHE A 96 5.74 -19.04 -14.36
N SER A 97 5.80 -18.11 -13.40
CA SER A 97 5.67 -18.36 -11.98
C SER A 97 4.28 -18.89 -11.59
N VAL A 98 4.27 -19.68 -10.51
CA VAL A 98 3.03 -20.09 -9.84
C VAL A 98 2.25 -18.88 -9.34
N LEU A 99 0.96 -19.11 -9.04
CA LEU A 99 0.15 -18.10 -8.38
C LEU A 99 0.57 -18.00 -6.91
N CYS A 100 0.76 -16.77 -6.43
CA CYS A 100 0.71 -16.49 -5.00
C CYS A 100 -0.76 -16.47 -4.53
N GLU A 101 -1.00 -16.01 -3.31
CA GLU A 101 -2.29 -16.09 -2.64
C GLU A 101 -3.43 -15.54 -3.51
N LEU A 102 -4.54 -16.29 -3.52
CA LEU A 102 -5.72 -15.95 -4.32
C LEU A 102 -6.55 -14.86 -3.64
N LEU A 103 -7.42 -14.21 -4.41
CA LEU A 103 -8.24 -13.12 -3.88
C LEU A 103 -9.07 -13.50 -2.64
N PRO A 104 -9.75 -14.66 -2.54
CA PRO A 104 -10.61 -14.95 -1.38
C PRO A 104 -9.86 -14.94 -0.04
N VAL A 105 -8.64 -15.47 -0.01
CA VAL A 105 -7.81 -15.48 1.22
C VAL A 105 -7.22 -14.11 1.55
N ALA A 106 -7.21 -13.19 0.59
CA ALA A 106 -6.71 -11.82 0.73
C ALA A 106 -7.79 -10.79 1.10
N ILE A 107 -9.08 -11.15 1.08
CA ILE A 107 -10.18 -10.22 1.41
C ILE A 107 -10.01 -9.57 2.80
N PRO A 108 -9.65 -10.32 3.87
CA PRO A 108 -9.39 -9.69 5.17
C PRO A 108 -8.26 -8.66 5.12
N SER A 109 -7.17 -8.97 4.41
CA SER A 109 -6.07 -8.02 4.21
C SER A 109 -6.51 -6.76 3.48
N LEU A 110 -7.29 -6.91 2.41
CA LEU A 110 -7.87 -5.79 1.65
C LEU A 110 -8.71 -4.88 2.56
N ALA A 111 -9.61 -5.47 3.36
CA ALA A 111 -10.48 -4.74 4.25
C ALA A 111 -9.67 -3.96 5.32
N VAL A 112 -8.68 -4.61 5.94
CA VAL A 112 -7.79 -3.97 6.91
C VAL A 112 -7.01 -2.82 6.29
N CYS A 113 -6.38 -3.05 5.13
CA CYS A 113 -5.59 -2.05 4.44
C CYS A 113 -6.45 -0.83 4.05
N LEU A 114 -7.63 -1.06 3.49
CA LEU A 114 -8.55 -0.01 3.07
C LEU A 114 -9.09 0.79 4.27
N GLN A 115 -9.53 0.11 5.33
CA GLN A 115 -10.03 0.80 6.53
C GLN A 115 -8.92 1.57 7.24
N THR A 116 -7.69 1.05 7.25
CA THR A 116 -6.52 1.76 7.80
C THR A 116 -6.28 3.08 7.07
N LEU A 117 -6.27 3.07 5.73
CA LEU A 117 -6.10 4.31 4.96
C LEU A 117 -7.26 5.27 5.14
N THR A 118 -8.50 4.77 5.14
CA THR A 118 -9.72 5.58 5.27
C THR A 118 -9.75 6.33 6.61
N ASN A 119 -9.25 5.71 7.68
CA ASN A 119 -9.23 6.30 9.02
C ASN A 119 -7.90 6.97 9.36
N GLY A 120 -6.94 7.00 8.43
CA GLY A 120 -5.60 7.55 8.66
C GLY A 120 -4.78 6.77 9.69
N GLY A 121 -5.09 5.52 9.96
CA GLY A 121 -4.40 4.70 10.95
C GLY A 121 -5.16 3.42 11.27
N TYR A 122 -4.54 2.55 12.06
CA TYR A 122 -5.13 1.31 12.53
C TYR A 122 -5.40 1.41 14.04
N SER A 123 -6.59 0.95 14.45
CA SER A 123 -7.04 0.94 15.83
C SER A 123 -7.99 -0.23 16.08
N GLU A 124 -8.38 -0.45 17.33
CA GLU A 124 -9.38 -1.48 17.68
C GLU A 124 -10.75 -1.21 17.05
N GLU A 125 -11.13 0.05 16.83
CA GLU A 125 -12.34 0.42 16.11
C GLU A 125 -12.27 0.03 14.63
N VAL A 126 -11.11 0.21 14.00
CA VAL A 126 -10.86 -0.24 12.62
C VAL A 126 -10.97 -1.77 12.56
N LYS A 127 -10.35 -2.48 13.50
CA LYS A 127 -10.44 -3.95 13.60
C LYS A 127 -11.89 -4.42 13.74
N ALA A 128 -12.63 -3.87 14.71
CA ALA A 128 -14.03 -4.23 14.95
C ALA A 128 -14.94 -3.92 13.75
N THR A 129 -14.64 -2.83 13.03
CA THR A 129 -15.35 -2.49 11.79
C THR A 129 -15.11 -3.54 10.70
N VAL A 130 -13.87 -3.98 10.50
CA VAL A 130 -13.54 -5.03 9.54
C VAL A 130 -14.21 -6.36 9.92
N GLU A 131 -14.15 -6.76 11.18
CA GLU A 131 -14.80 -7.97 11.68
C GLU A 131 -16.31 -7.96 11.40
N LYS A 132 -16.96 -6.84 11.70
CA LYS A 132 -18.39 -6.63 11.41
C LYS A 132 -18.70 -6.68 9.91
N LEU A 133 -17.91 -6.02 9.08
CA LEU A 133 -18.13 -5.97 7.62
C LEU A 133 -17.96 -7.34 6.95
N LEU A 134 -17.02 -8.15 7.44
CA LEU A 134 -16.74 -9.47 6.90
C LEU A 134 -17.54 -10.59 7.56
N GLY A 135 -18.25 -10.31 8.66
CA GLY A 135 -19.00 -11.32 9.40
C GLY A 135 -18.10 -12.35 10.09
N ILE A 136 -16.90 -11.95 10.52
CA ILE A 136 -15.93 -12.82 11.21
C ILE A 136 -15.83 -12.44 12.69
N SER A 137 -15.56 -13.42 13.55
CA SER A 137 -15.51 -13.23 15.00
C SER A 137 -14.14 -12.82 15.53
N ASN A 138 -13.08 -13.04 14.76
CA ASN A 138 -11.71 -12.68 15.13
C ASN A 138 -10.89 -12.44 13.86
N LEU A 139 -10.31 -11.26 13.75
CA LEU A 139 -9.32 -10.92 12.74
C LEU A 139 -7.91 -11.06 13.33
N GLU A 140 -7.15 -12.03 12.84
CA GLU A 140 -5.74 -12.20 13.16
C GLU A 140 -4.87 -11.41 12.17
N THR A 141 -4.22 -10.36 12.65
CA THR A 141 -3.28 -9.54 11.85
C THR A 141 -1.83 -9.97 12.03
N GLU A 142 -1.51 -10.68 13.11
CA GLU A 142 -0.16 -11.19 13.32
C GLU A 142 0.09 -12.42 12.43
N THR A 143 1.26 -12.43 11.81
CA THR A 143 1.66 -13.46 10.85
C THR A 143 1.66 -14.83 11.50
N PHE A 144 1.10 -15.83 10.82
CA PHE A 144 1.35 -17.24 11.10
C PHE A 144 2.86 -17.51 10.87
N MET A 145 3.69 -17.34 11.90
CA MET A 145 5.07 -17.82 11.88
C MET A 145 5.04 -19.30 12.26
N ARG A 146 5.32 -20.17 11.28
CA ARG A 146 5.76 -21.54 11.54
C ARG A 146 7.25 -21.64 11.29
#